data_AF-A0A9E0I1R7-F1
#
_entry.id   AF-A0A9E0I1R7-F1
#
_cell.length_a   1.000
_cell.length_b   1.000
_cell.length_c   1.000
_cell.angle_alpha   90.00
_cell.angle_beta   90.00
_cell.angle_gamma   90.00
#
_symmetry.space_group_name_H-M   'P 1'
#
loop_
_entity.id
_entity.type
_entity.pdbx_description
1 polymer ?
#
loop_
_entity_poly.entity_id
_entity_poly.type
_entity_poly.pdbx_seq_one_letter_code
_entity_poly.pdbx_strand_id
1 'polypeptide(L)'
;MKFSAPILFALVLLVSGAALAGPITKEMGDQYYENCVKGASAEGTMSQRSQATFCKCTSEKMQDNMTTEDLQALGAAGDPARAALNKVLEFVQAPCLQAPVHDMIAKKCQADIGKPQVCNCLSQKMGEYTEQQAVQLMGKILKQNPNIVDPMAAIVDSEDFQTTQKSIALSCLTNTQ
;
A
#
# COMPACT_ATOMS: atom_id res chain seq x y z
N MET A 1 -2.40 16.38 -5.82
CA MET A 1 -3.47 16.14 -4.83
C MET A 1 -2.75 15.75 -3.55
N LYS A 2 -2.91 16.50 -2.46
CA LYS A 2 -2.25 16.15 -1.19
C LYS A 2 -3.01 14.95 -0.61
N PHE A 3 -2.48 13.75 -0.79
CA PHE A 3 -2.90 12.58 -0.02
C PHE A 3 -2.39 12.79 1.41
N SER A 4 -3.15 13.54 2.19
CA SER A 4 -2.85 13.83 3.59
C SER A 4 -3.74 12.98 4.47
N ALA A 5 -3.54 11.67 4.39
CA ALA A 5 -3.88 10.76 5.46
C ALA A 5 -2.78 9.70 5.42
N PRO A 6 -1.79 9.74 6.34
CA PRO A 6 -0.81 8.68 6.38
C PRO A 6 -1.59 7.38 6.61
N ILE A 7 -1.39 6.38 5.76
CA ILE A 7 -1.80 4.98 5.98
C ILE A 7 -0.93 4.41 7.11
N LEU A 8 -0.86 5.14 8.22
CA LEU A 8 -0.33 4.73 9.50
C LEU A 8 -1.51 4.11 10.21
N PHE A 9 -1.86 2.89 9.79
CA PHE A 9 -2.61 2.00 10.64
C PHE A 9 -1.80 1.85 11.91
N ALA A 10 -2.21 2.56 12.96
CA ALA A 10 -1.77 2.28 14.30
C ALA A 10 -2.16 0.82 14.59
N LEU A 11 -1.21 -0.09 14.40
CA LEU A 11 -1.24 -1.41 15.00
C LEU A 11 -1.23 -1.21 16.52
N VAL A 12 -2.38 -0.89 17.10
CA VAL A 12 -2.59 -1.01 18.53
C VAL A 12 -2.80 -2.50 18.80
N LEU A 13 -1.76 -3.29 18.59
CA LEU A 13 -1.72 -4.65 19.09
C LEU A 13 -1.42 -4.53 20.58
N LEU A 14 -2.45 -4.70 21.41
CA LEU A 14 -2.29 -4.93 22.84
C LEU A 14 -1.64 -6.30 23.02
N VAL A 15 -0.32 -6.35 22.86
CA VAL A 15 0.50 -7.54 23.18
C VAL A 15 0.58 -7.63 24.70
N SER A 16 -0.52 -8.05 25.33
CA SER A 16 -0.62 -8.28 26.77
C SER A 16 -0.11 -9.68 27.08
N GLY A 17 1.20 -9.86 27.02
CA GLY A 17 1.87 -11.10 27.33
C GLY A 17 3.31 -11.04 26.82
N ALA A 18 4.22 -11.74 27.49
CA ALA A 18 5.55 -12.00 26.95
C ALA A 18 5.38 -12.75 25.62
N ALA A 19 5.24 -12.03 24.52
CA ALA A 19 5.16 -12.62 23.21
C ALA A 19 6.48 -13.36 23.00
N LEU A 20 6.38 -14.68 22.90
CA LEU A 20 7.50 -15.53 22.54
C LEU A 20 7.99 -15.05 21.18
N ALA A 21 9.24 -14.60 21.16
CA ALA A 21 10.05 -14.35 19.97
C ALA A 21 9.76 -15.41 18.90
N GLY A 22 9.32 -15.00 17.71
CA GLY A 22 8.81 -15.95 16.73
C GLY A 22 8.00 -15.37 15.56
N PRO A 23 7.54 -16.27 14.65
CA PRO A 23 6.74 -15.90 13.49
C PRO A 23 5.36 -15.35 13.90
N ILE A 24 4.78 -14.50 13.05
CA ILE A 24 3.41 -14.01 13.22
C ILE A 24 2.44 -15.18 13.06
N THR A 25 1.55 -15.38 14.03
CA THR A 25 0.54 -16.45 13.97
C THR A 25 -0.64 -16.07 13.07
N LYS A 26 -1.45 -17.07 12.72
CA LYS A 26 -2.68 -16.83 11.97
C LYS A 26 -3.62 -15.88 12.71
N GLU A 27 -3.78 -16.04 14.02
CA GLU A 27 -4.65 -15.19 14.85
C GLU A 27 -4.21 -13.72 14.81
N MET A 28 -2.90 -13.47 14.84
CA MET A 28 -2.35 -12.12 14.70
C MET A 28 -2.60 -11.54 13.30
N GLY A 29 -2.49 -12.37 12.26
CA GLY A 29 -2.84 -12.00 10.89
C GLY A 29 -4.32 -11.67 10.72
N ASP A 30 -5.21 -12.48 11.29
CA ASP A 30 -6.66 -12.25 11.28
C ASP A 30 -7.01 -10.94 11.99
N GLN A 31 -6.42 -10.69 13.17
CA GLN A 31 -6.60 -9.43 13.90
C GLN A 31 -6.08 -8.22 13.10
N TYR A 32 -4.94 -8.35 12.42
CA TYR A 32 -4.43 -7.32 11.54
C TYR A 32 -5.41 -7.02 10.39
N TYR A 33 -5.97 -8.05 9.76
CA TYR A 33 -6.97 -7.89 8.70
C TYR A 33 -8.19 -7.09 9.17
N GLU A 34 -8.77 -7.46 10.32
CA GLU A 34 -9.95 -6.79 10.88
C GLU A 34 -9.68 -5.31 11.16
N ASN A 35 -8.53 -5.01 11.78
CA ASN A 35 -8.11 -3.64 12.06
C ASN A 35 -7.87 -2.85 10.76
N CYS A 36 -7.25 -3.47 9.76
CA CYS A 36 -7.04 -2.87 8.45
C CYS A 36 -8.37 -2.49 7.79
N VAL A 37 -9.33 -3.42 7.71
CA VAL A 37 -10.63 -3.15 7.08
C VAL A 37 -11.35 -2.02 7.80
N LYS A 38 -11.35 -2.04 9.14
CA LYS A 38 -12.00 -1.01 9.95
C LYS A 38 -11.42 0.39 9.70
N GLY A 39 -10.09 0.53 9.70
CA GLY A 39 -9.47 1.83 9.43
C GLY A 39 -9.61 2.26 7.96
N ALA A 40 -9.51 1.33 7.01
CA ALA A 40 -9.65 1.64 5.59
C ALA A 40 -11.07 2.13 5.26
N SER A 41 -12.07 1.54 5.92
CA SER A 41 -13.45 2.01 5.87
C SER A 41 -13.62 3.41 6.47
N ALA A 42 -12.92 3.72 7.56
CA ALA A 42 -12.98 5.04 8.20
C ALA A 42 -12.33 6.14 7.35
N GLU A 43 -11.25 5.82 6.61
CA GLU A 43 -10.59 6.76 5.70
C GLU A 43 -11.44 7.08 4.45
N GLY A 44 -12.18 6.09 3.93
CA GLY A 44 -13.10 6.28 2.81
C GLY A 44 -12.43 6.60 1.46
N THR A 45 -11.12 6.33 1.33
CA THR A 45 -10.31 6.63 0.13
C THR A 45 -10.38 5.53 -0.94
N MET A 46 -10.66 4.29 -0.53
CA MET A 46 -10.75 3.09 -1.37
C MET A 46 -12.17 2.54 -1.45
N SER A 47 -12.52 1.83 -2.54
CA SER A 47 -13.76 1.04 -2.58
C SER A 47 -13.73 -0.11 -1.57
N GLN A 48 -14.89 -0.58 -1.10
CA GLN A 48 -14.96 -1.71 -0.16
C GLN A 48 -14.22 -2.96 -0.67
N ARG A 49 -14.29 -3.22 -1.99
CA ARG A 49 -13.56 -4.32 -2.62
C ARG A 49 -12.05 -4.13 -2.48
N SER A 50 -11.54 -2.94 -2.78
CA SER A 50 -10.10 -2.66 -2.67
C SER A 50 -9.61 -2.64 -1.23
N GLN A 51 -10.44 -2.19 -0.28
CA GLN A 51 -10.14 -2.32 1.15
C GLN A 51 -9.96 -3.79 1.53
N ALA A 52 -10.90 -4.65 1.18
CA ALA A 52 -10.81 -6.09 1.49
C ALA A 52 -9.60 -6.75 0.81
N THR A 53 -9.34 -6.44 -0.46
CA THR A 53 -8.17 -6.98 -1.20
C THR A 53 -6.85 -6.52 -0.59
N PHE A 54 -6.71 -5.21 -0.32
CA PHE A 54 -5.51 -4.64 0.29
C PHE A 54 -5.26 -5.22 1.68
N CYS A 55 -6.28 -5.25 2.53
CA CYS A 55 -6.17 -5.75 3.89
C CYS A 55 -5.87 -7.24 3.96
N LYS A 56 -6.44 -8.03 3.05
CA LYS A 56 -6.13 -9.45 2.96
C LYS A 56 -4.69 -9.68 2.55
N CYS A 57 -4.24 -9.04 1.47
CA CYS A 57 -2.87 -9.15 0.99
C CYS A 57 -1.85 -8.70 2.06
N THR A 58 -2.10 -7.57 2.73
CA THR A 58 -1.19 -7.05 3.76
C THR A 58 -1.18 -7.95 5.01
N SER A 59 -2.30 -8.58 5.38
CA SER A 59 -2.32 -9.61 6.43
C SER A 59 -1.48 -10.84 6.10
N GLU A 60 -1.56 -11.32 4.85
CA GLU A 60 -0.73 -12.43 4.36
C GLU A 60 0.75 -12.03 4.34
N LYS A 61 1.07 -10.83 3.83
CA LYS A 61 2.46 -10.35 3.78
C LYS A 61 3.06 -10.02 5.14
N MET A 62 2.24 -9.61 6.11
CA MET A 62 2.65 -9.48 7.50
C MET A 62 3.09 -10.85 8.05
N GLN A 63 2.33 -11.91 7.78
CA GLN A 63 2.69 -13.27 8.21
C GLN A 63 3.96 -13.78 7.53
N ASP A 64 4.12 -13.51 6.24
CA ASP A 64 5.28 -13.96 5.45
C ASP A 64 6.60 -13.26 5.85
N ASN A 65 6.54 -11.97 6.19
CA ASN A 65 7.73 -11.13 6.22
C ASN A 65 8.08 -10.57 7.60
N MET A 66 7.15 -10.58 8.55
CA MET A 66 7.34 -9.94 9.85
C MET A 66 7.46 -10.98 10.95
N THR A 67 8.02 -10.55 12.09
CA THR A 67 8.08 -11.34 13.31
C THR A 67 7.46 -10.59 14.48
N THR A 68 7.23 -11.29 15.60
CA THR A 68 6.74 -10.65 16.83
C THR A 68 7.67 -9.53 17.32
N GLU A 69 8.97 -9.64 17.08
CA GLU A 69 10.00 -8.65 17.40
C GLU A 69 9.88 -7.42 16.51
N ASP A 70 9.60 -7.60 15.22
CA ASP A 70 9.34 -6.46 14.35
C ASP A 70 8.09 -5.69 14.84
N LEU A 71 7.05 -6.40 15.29
CA LEU A 71 5.86 -5.76 15.86
C LEU A 71 6.14 -5.05 17.18
N GLN A 72 6.95 -5.63 18.04
CA GLN A 72 7.42 -4.95 19.26
C GLN A 72 8.23 -3.71 18.92
N ALA A 73 9.10 -3.79 17.91
CA ALA A 73 9.91 -2.68 17.44
C ALA A 73 9.04 -1.53 16.89
N LEU A 74 7.92 -1.81 16.19
CA LEU A 74 6.97 -0.79 15.76
C LEU A 74 6.38 0.02 16.93
N GLY A 75 6.24 -0.60 18.11
CA GLY A 75 5.78 0.06 19.33
C GLY A 75 6.88 0.81 20.09
N ALA A 76 8.14 0.68 19.69
CA ALA A 76 9.27 1.38 20.30
C ALA A 76 9.41 2.81 19.78
N ALA A 77 10.42 3.54 20.27
CA ALA A 77 10.79 4.86 19.77
C ALA A 77 12.14 4.80 19.02
N GLY A 78 12.36 5.75 18.11
CA GLY A 78 13.64 5.92 17.41
C GLY A 78 13.88 4.91 16.29
N ASP A 79 15.15 4.55 16.11
CA ASP A 79 15.62 3.74 14.97
C ASP A 79 14.99 2.35 14.85
N PRO A 80 14.74 1.59 15.95
CA PRO A 80 14.07 0.29 15.84
C PRO A 80 12.67 0.39 15.23
N ALA A 81 11.89 1.37 15.67
CA ALA A 81 10.55 1.61 15.12
C ALA A 81 10.59 2.05 13.66
N ARG A 82 11.60 2.85 13.31
CA ARG A 82 11.83 3.27 11.92
C ARG A 82 12.19 2.11 11.00
N ALA A 83 13.09 1.23 11.43
CA ALA A 83 13.48 0.06 10.66
C ALA A 83 12.31 -0.91 10.45
N ALA A 84 11.55 -1.19 11.52
CA ALA A 84 10.36 -2.04 11.44
C ALA A 84 9.27 -1.43 10.55
N LEU A 85 9.04 -0.11 10.62
CA LEU A 85 8.10 0.58 9.75
C LEU A 85 8.54 0.50 8.29
N ASN A 86 9.82 0.75 7.98
CA ASN A 86 10.33 0.65 6.62
C ASN A 86 10.14 -0.75 6.04
N LYS A 87 10.32 -1.79 6.87
CA LYS A 87 10.02 -3.17 6.51
C LYS A 87 8.54 -3.39 6.20
N VAL A 88 7.63 -2.83 7.00
CA VAL A 88 6.18 -2.84 6.71
C VAL A 88 5.87 -2.16 5.39
N LEU A 89 6.42 -0.96 5.15
CA LEU A 89 6.16 -0.20 3.93
C LEU A 89 6.61 -0.96 2.68
N GLU A 90 7.81 -1.55 2.72
CA GLU A 90 8.41 -2.23 1.57
C GLU A 90 7.87 -3.64 1.32
N PHE A 91 7.75 -4.46 2.36
CA PHE A 91 7.46 -5.90 2.18
C PHE A 91 6.04 -6.29 2.53
N VAL A 92 5.30 -5.44 3.27
CA VAL A 92 3.91 -5.69 3.64
C VAL A 92 2.96 -4.88 2.78
N GLN A 93 3.11 -3.55 2.74
CA GLN A 93 2.15 -2.66 2.09
C GLN A 93 2.39 -2.50 0.59
N ALA A 94 3.61 -2.17 0.16
CA ALA A 94 3.92 -1.94 -1.25
C ALA A 94 3.43 -3.05 -2.21
N PRO A 95 3.66 -4.36 -1.95
CA PRO A 95 3.20 -5.42 -2.87
C PRO A 95 1.66 -5.50 -2.99
N CYS A 96 0.92 -4.89 -2.07
CA CYS A 96 -0.53 -4.94 -2.01
C CYS A 96 -1.22 -3.70 -2.61
N LEU A 97 -0.44 -2.74 -3.12
CA LEU A 97 -0.97 -1.45 -3.59
C LEU A 97 -1.68 -1.49 -4.95
N GLN A 98 -1.69 -2.63 -5.65
CA GLN A 98 -2.35 -2.78 -6.96
C GLN A 98 -3.81 -2.31 -6.95
N ALA A 99 -4.64 -2.84 -6.04
CA ALA A 99 -6.06 -2.51 -5.99
C ALA A 99 -6.31 -1.04 -5.54
N PRO A 100 -5.65 -0.52 -4.49
CA PRO A 100 -5.72 0.91 -4.15
C PRO A 100 -5.33 1.84 -5.30
N VAL A 101 -4.22 1.54 -6.01
CA VAL A 101 -3.76 2.36 -7.14
C VAL A 101 -4.72 2.27 -8.32
N HIS A 102 -5.23 1.08 -8.64
CA HIS A 102 -6.27 0.91 -9.65
C HIS A 102 -7.46 1.84 -9.39
N ASP A 103 -8.03 1.79 -8.18
CA ASP A 103 -9.21 2.61 -7.83
C ASP A 103 -8.91 4.10 -7.88
N MET A 104 -7.74 4.50 -7.38
CA MET A 104 -7.29 5.90 -7.43
C MET A 104 -7.20 6.40 -8.88
N ILE A 105 -6.56 5.63 -9.76
CA ILE A 105 -6.39 5.98 -11.17
C ILE A 105 -7.74 6.00 -11.90
N ALA A 106 -8.61 5.00 -11.67
CA ALA A 106 -9.94 4.93 -12.25
C ALA A 106 -10.76 6.17 -11.85
N LYS A 107 -10.81 6.50 -10.55
CA LYS A 107 -11.54 7.65 -10.02
C LYS A 107 -11.02 8.97 -10.60
N LYS A 108 -9.70 9.16 -10.61
CA LYS A 108 -9.08 10.37 -11.14
C LYS A 108 -9.32 10.52 -12.64
N CYS A 109 -9.12 9.46 -13.41
CA CYS A 109 -9.37 9.48 -14.84
C CYS A 109 -10.84 9.77 -15.16
N GLN A 110 -11.78 9.16 -14.42
CA GLN A 110 -13.20 9.41 -14.64
C GLN A 110 -13.57 10.87 -14.36
N ALA A 111 -12.95 11.50 -13.35
CA ALA A 111 -13.15 12.92 -13.05
C ALA A 111 -12.53 13.86 -14.09
N ASP A 112 -11.32 13.54 -14.58
CA ASP A 112 -10.55 14.44 -15.45
C ASP A 112 -10.89 14.26 -16.95
N ILE A 113 -11.12 13.01 -17.39
CA ILE A 113 -11.26 12.62 -18.80
C ILE A 113 -12.69 12.17 -19.12
N GLY A 114 -13.34 11.45 -18.20
CA GLY A 114 -14.72 11.01 -18.34
C GLY A 114 -14.99 9.98 -19.47
N LYS A 115 -13.95 9.30 -19.98
CA LYS A 115 -14.07 8.27 -21.03
C LYS A 115 -13.87 6.87 -20.43
N PRO A 116 -14.94 6.10 -20.20
CA PRO A 116 -14.85 4.84 -19.45
C PRO A 116 -13.84 3.84 -20.02
N GLN A 117 -13.77 3.67 -21.35
CA GLN A 117 -12.83 2.75 -21.99
C GLN A 117 -11.36 3.14 -21.76
N VAL A 118 -11.05 4.44 -21.81
CA VAL A 118 -9.69 4.95 -21.57
C VAL A 118 -9.34 4.78 -20.10
N CYS A 119 -10.28 5.09 -19.21
CA CYS A 119 -10.07 5.00 -17.76
C CYS A 119 -9.90 3.58 -17.27
N ASN A 120 -10.67 2.62 -17.81
CA ASN A 120 -10.51 1.20 -17.50
C ASN A 120 -9.15 0.68 -17.98
N CYS A 121 -8.73 1.05 -19.20
CA CYS A 121 -7.40 0.69 -19.71
C CYS A 121 -6.28 1.24 -18.83
N LEU A 122 -6.36 2.53 -18.47
CA LEU A 122 -5.33 3.20 -17.68
C LEU A 122 -5.27 2.65 -16.26
N SER A 123 -6.42 2.48 -15.59
CA SER A 123 -6.45 1.95 -14.21
C SER A 123 -5.95 0.52 -14.14
N GLN A 124 -6.34 -0.33 -15.10
CA GLN A 124 -5.87 -1.71 -15.17
C GLN A 124 -4.35 -1.77 -15.32
N LYS A 125 -3.81 -1.12 -16.35
CA LYS A 125 -2.36 -1.17 -16.64
C LYS A 125 -1.52 -0.54 -15.53
N MET A 126 -2.00 0.52 -14.88
CA MET A 126 -1.30 1.10 -13.73
C MET A 126 -1.37 0.21 -12.49
N GLY A 127 -2.48 -0.50 -12.27
CA GLY A 127 -2.57 -1.53 -11.23
C GLY A 127 -1.54 -2.63 -11.46
N GLU A 128 -1.48 -3.20 -12.66
CA GLU A 128 -0.52 -4.24 -13.06
C GLU A 128 0.94 -3.77 -12.90
N TYR A 129 1.25 -2.54 -13.33
CA TYR A 129 2.57 -1.95 -13.13
C TYR A 129 2.93 -1.84 -11.64
N THR A 130 1.97 -1.41 -10.82
CA THR A 130 2.16 -1.28 -9.37
C THR A 130 2.46 -2.62 -8.73
N GLU A 131 1.69 -3.66 -9.06
CA GLU A 131 1.92 -5.03 -8.58
C GLU A 131 3.37 -5.49 -8.85
N GLN A 132 3.89 -5.21 -10.05
CA GLN A 132 5.21 -5.65 -10.48
C GLN A 132 6.36 -4.82 -9.89
N GLN A 133 6.14 -3.53 -9.64
CA GLN A 133 7.23 -2.58 -9.40
C GLN A 133 7.21 -1.96 -8.00
N ALA A 134 6.12 -2.05 -7.25
CA ALA A 134 5.95 -1.30 -6.00
C ALA A 134 7.05 -1.60 -4.98
N VAL A 135 7.47 -2.86 -4.81
CA VAL A 135 8.56 -3.22 -3.87
C VAL A 135 9.87 -2.57 -4.28
N GLN A 136 10.25 -2.66 -5.57
CA GLN A 136 11.49 -2.07 -6.06
C GLN A 136 11.47 -0.53 -5.94
N LEU A 137 10.35 0.10 -6.28
CA LEU A 137 10.17 1.54 -6.14
C LEU A 137 10.25 1.96 -4.68
N MET A 138 9.58 1.24 -3.78
CA MET A 138 9.59 1.53 -2.34
C MET A 138 10.99 1.39 -1.75
N GLY A 139 11.73 0.33 -2.10
CA GLY A 139 13.12 0.17 -1.65
C GLY A 139 14.04 1.30 -2.12
N LYS A 140 13.85 1.81 -3.35
CA LYS A 140 14.59 3.02 -3.82
C LYS A 140 14.19 4.26 -3.02
N ILE A 141 12.89 4.48 -2.82
CA ILE A 141 12.32 5.61 -2.09
C ILE A 141 12.84 5.65 -0.65
N LEU A 142 12.80 4.53 0.06
CA LEU A 142 13.21 4.44 1.47
C LEU A 142 14.72 4.64 1.64
N LYS A 143 15.54 4.25 0.66
CA LYS A 143 16.98 4.56 0.66
C LYS A 143 17.26 6.06 0.55
N GLN A 144 16.41 6.80 -0.17
CA GLN A 144 16.56 8.25 -0.34
C GLN A 144 15.92 9.02 0.81
N ASN A 145 14.77 8.55 1.30
CA ASN A 145 14.04 9.14 2.41
C ASN A 145 13.47 8.02 3.31
N PRO A 146 14.16 7.66 4.40
CA PRO A 146 13.67 6.62 5.31
C PRO A 146 12.47 7.08 6.15
N ASN A 147 12.11 8.36 6.13
CA ASN A 147 11.05 8.93 6.97
C ASN A 147 9.66 8.92 6.29
N ILE A 148 9.52 8.20 5.19
CA ILE A 148 8.21 7.97 4.56
C ILE A 148 7.31 7.21 5.53
N VAL A 149 6.01 7.50 5.43
CA VAL A 149 4.95 6.88 6.24
C VAL A 149 3.73 6.47 5.43
N ASP A 150 3.59 7.01 4.21
CA ASP A 150 2.54 6.64 3.25
C ASP A 150 3.23 6.08 2.00
N PRO A 151 3.19 4.75 1.80
CA PRO A 151 3.88 4.13 0.67
C PRO A 151 3.18 4.41 -0.66
N MET A 152 1.85 4.58 -0.64
CA MET A 152 1.08 4.85 -1.85
C MET A 152 1.38 6.25 -2.38
N ALA A 153 1.30 7.27 -1.52
CA ALA A 153 1.63 8.63 -1.92
C ALA A 153 3.07 8.72 -2.43
N ALA A 154 4.03 8.09 -1.72
CA ALA A 154 5.42 8.11 -2.12
C ALA A 154 5.67 7.45 -3.49
N ILE A 155 5.00 6.33 -3.80
CA ILE A 155 5.10 5.67 -5.11
C ILE A 155 4.46 6.53 -6.20
N VAL A 156 3.23 7.01 -5.97
CA VAL A 156 2.46 7.76 -6.97
C VAL A 156 3.13 9.09 -7.32
N ASP A 157 3.80 9.72 -6.35
CA ASP A 157 4.53 10.97 -6.56
C ASP A 157 5.94 10.77 -7.15
N SER A 158 6.40 9.52 -7.29
CA SER A 158 7.71 9.23 -7.89
C SER A 158 7.74 9.49 -9.40
N GLU A 159 8.91 9.92 -9.89
CA GLU A 159 9.11 10.20 -11.33
C GLU A 159 8.90 8.95 -12.21
N ASP A 160 9.37 7.78 -11.75
CA ASP A 160 9.21 6.49 -12.44
C ASP A 160 7.72 6.17 -12.66
N PHE A 161 6.89 6.38 -11.62
CA PHE A 161 5.45 6.13 -11.69
C PHE A 161 4.75 7.14 -12.61
N GLN A 162 5.02 8.44 -12.46
CA GLN A 162 4.38 9.47 -13.26
C GLN A 162 4.73 9.38 -14.75
N THR A 163 5.98 9.01 -15.06
CA THR A 163 6.43 8.83 -16.44
C THR A 163 5.75 7.62 -17.07
N THR A 164 5.69 6.51 -16.34
CA THR A 164 4.98 5.30 -16.77
C THR A 164 3.50 5.56 -16.99
N GLN A 165 2.85 6.30 -16.08
CA GLN A 165 1.45 6.66 -16.20
C GLN A 165 1.16 7.47 -17.47
N LYS A 166 2.01 8.44 -17.83
CA LYS A 166 1.87 9.21 -19.07
C LYS A 166 1.99 8.32 -20.31
N SER A 167 2.96 7.40 -20.31
CA SER A 167 3.17 6.45 -21.42
C SER A 167 1.96 5.52 -21.60
N ILE A 168 1.46 4.95 -20.50
CA ILE A 168 0.28 4.09 -20.51
C ILE A 168 -0.96 4.88 -20.94
N ALA A 169 -1.16 6.09 -20.42
CA ALA A 169 -2.29 6.94 -20.79
C ALA A 169 -2.32 7.22 -22.30
N LEU A 170 -1.17 7.54 -22.91
CA LEU A 170 -1.07 7.71 -24.35
C LEU A 170 -1.46 6.42 -25.09
N SER A 171 -0.94 5.26 -24.67
CA SER A 171 -1.29 3.97 -25.29
C SER A 171 -2.79 3.66 -25.21
N CYS A 172 -3.45 3.99 -24.09
CA CYS A 172 -4.88 3.80 -23.90
C CYS A 172 -5.74 4.76 -24.73
N LEU A 173 -5.21 5.92 -25.10
CA LEU A 173 -5.89 6.87 -26.00
C LEU A 173 -5.78 6.46 -27.47
N THR A 174 -4.66 5.84 -27.86
CA THR A 174 -4.40 5.47 -29.26
C THR A 174 -4.93 4.08 -29.63
N ASN A 175 -5.05 3.16 -28.67
CA ASN A 175 -5.51 1.79 -28.90
C ASN A 175 -7.03 1.59 -28.74
N THR A 176 -7.82 2.66 -28.66
CA THR A 176 -9.29 2.61 -28.68
C THR A 176 -9.89 2.71 -30.09
N GLN A 177 -9.08 2.51 -31.13
CA GLN A 177 -9.51 2.36 -32.53
C GLN A 177 -9.76 0.90 -32.87
#